data_AF-A0A2G6D3K5-F1
#
_entry.id   AF-A0A2G6D3K5-F1
#
_cell.length_a   1.000
_cell.length_b   1.000
_cell.length_c   1.000
_cell.angle_alpha   90.00
_cell.angle_beta   90.00
_cell.angle_gamma   90.00
#
_symmetry.space_group_name_H-M   'P 1'
#
loop_
_entity.id
_entity.type
_entity.pdbx_description
1 polymer ?
#
loop_
_entity_poly.entity_id
_entity_poly.type
_entity_poly.pdbx_seq_one_letter_code
_entity_poly.pdbx_strand_id
1 'polypeptide(L)' 'SSPASSTNRYITEDAAYLLVPCYHFARLLGIEVPVITSCLHIDNACNDTNYFETGRTLEKMGLAGLSVEQIIASVA' A
#
# COMPACT_ATOMS: atom_id res chain seq x y z
N SER A 1 4.21 22.29 12.16
CA SER A 1 4.44 21.56 13.41
C SER A 1 4.94 20.17 13.06
N SER A 2 5.95 19.64 13.75
CA SER A 2 6.45 18.27 13.51
C SER A 2 5.65 17.24 14.32
N PRO A 3 5.48 16.01 13.81
CA PRO A 3 4.77 14.96 14.54
C PRO A 3 5.56 14.49 15.77
N ALA A 4 4.84 14.11 16.83
CA ALA A 4 5.43 13.64 18.08
C ALA A 4 5.70 12.12 18.11
N SER A 5 5.25 11.37 17.11
CA SER A 5 5.34 9.91 17.02
C SER A 5 5.28 9.43 15.57
N SER A 6 5.84 8.25 15.30
CA SER A 6 5.71 7.52 14.03
C SER A 6 4.27 7.10 13.73
N THR A 7 3.45 6.89 14.76
CA THR A 7 2.01 6.58 14.62
C THR A 7 1.17 7.78 14.21
N ASN A 8 1.78 8.94 13.95
CA ASN A 8 1.07 10.06 13.37
C ASN A 8 0.60 9.72 11.94
N ARG A 9 -0.41 10.46 11.46
CA ARG A 9 -1.09 10.18 10.20
C ARG A 9 -0.14 10.06 9.01
N TYR A 10 1.00 10.75 9.00
CA TYR A 10 1.94 10.69 7.87
C TYR A 10 2.35 9.26 7.52
N ILE A 11 2.86 8.48 8.49
CA ILE A 11 3.24 7.08 8.21
C ILE A 11 1.99 6.21 8.04
N THR A 12 1.01 6.32 8.95
CA THR A 12 -0.14 5.41 8.91
C THR A 12 -1.03 5.60 7.67
N GLU A 13 -1.10 6.81 7.12
CA GLU A 13 -1.88 7.15 5.92
C GLU A 13 -1.06 6.86 4.66
N ASP A 14 0.18 7.37 4.57
CA ASP A 14 1.01 7.18 3.38
C ASP A 14 1.40 5.70 3.19
N ALA A 15 1.75 4.99 4.27
CA ALA A 15 2.05 3.56 4.16
C ALA A 15 0.79 2.78 3.75
N ALA A 16 -0.31 2.91 4.50
CA ALA A 16 -1.47 2.04 4.33
C ALA A 16 -2.31 2.36 3.09
N TYR A 17 -2.41 3.62 2.67
CA TYR A 17 -3.34 4.07 1.63
C TYR A 17 -2.67 4.66 0.39
N LEU A 18 -1.37 4.92 0.39
CA LEU A 18 -0.62 5.34 -0.80
C LEU A 18 0.36 4.25 -1.26
N LEU A 19 1.32 3.88 -0.41
CA LEU A 19 2.37 2.93 -0.76
C LEU A 19 1.87 1.49 -0.93
N VAL A 20 0.99 1.00 -0.05
CA VAL A 20 0.43 -0.36 -0.14
C VAL A 20 -0.38 -0.55 -1.43
N PRO A 21 -1.32 0.35 -1.82
CA PRO A 21 -1.96 0.25 -3.13
C PRO A 21 -0.98 0.23 -4.30
N CYS A 22 0.00 1.15 -4.32
CA CYS A 22 1.03 1.18 -5.38
C CYS A 22 1.82 -0.13 -5.45
N TYR A 23 2.21 -0.68 -4.30
CA TYR A 23 2.89 -1.97 -4.21
C TYR A 23 2.06 -3.10 -4.81
N HIS A 24 0.79 -3.24 -4.41
CA HIS A 24 -0.06 -4.34 -4.89
C HIS A 24 -0.41 -4.21 -6.38
N PHE A 25 -0.63 -3.00 -6.89
CA PHE A 25 -0.82 -2.80 -8.33
C PHE A 25 0.46 -3.11 -9.13
N ALA A 26 1.63 -2.71 -8.63
CA ALA A 26 2.90 -3.05 -9.27
C ALA A 26 3.10 -4.58 -9.34
N ARG A 27 2.77 -5.30 -8.25
CA ARG A 27 2.80 -6.78 -8.22
C ARG A 27 1.85 -7.40 -9.24
N LEU A 28 0.62 -6.89 -9.36
CA LEU A 28 -0.35 -7.34 -10.36
C LEU A 28 0.20 -7.18 -11.78
N LEU A 29 0.94 -6.11 -12.05
CA LEU A 29 1.54 -5.79 -13.35
C LEU A 29 2.92 -6.45 -13.57
N GLY A 30 3.45 -7.18 -12.59
CA GLY A 30 4.80 -7.76 -12.66
C GLY A 30 5.94 -6.72 -12.63
N ILE A 31 5.67 -5.52 -12.12
CA ILE A 31 6.64 -4.41 -12.01
C ILE A 31 7.29 -4.45 -10.62
N GLU A 32 8.61 -4.39 -10.56
CA GLU A 32 9.33 -4.26 -9.30
C GLU A 32 9.33 -2.81 -8.79
N VAL A 33 9.04 -2.64 -7.50
CA VAL A 33 9.07 -1.35 -6.82
C VAL A 33 9.96 -1.42 -5.57
N PRO A 34 11.30 -1.58 -5.74
CA PRO A 34 12.20 -1.87 -4.63
C PRO A 34 12.25 -0.74 -3.58
N VAL A 35 12.12 0.52 -4.01
CA VAL A 35 12.10 1.67 -3.10
C VAL A 35 10.81 1.72 -2.27
N ILE A 36 9.64 1.52 -2.89
CA ILE A 36 8.35 1.43 -2.17
C ILE A 36 8.38 0.27 -1.16
N THR A 37 8.89 -0.89 -1.58
CA THR A 37 9.01 -2.07 -0.72
C THR A 37 9.92 -1.80 0.48
N SER A 38 11.04 -1.12 0.25
CA SER A 38 11.96 -0.72 1.34
C SER A 38 11.32 0.28 2.30
N CYS A 39 10.60 1.28 1.80
CA CYS A 39 9.84 2.23 2.63
C CYS A 39 8.84 1.49 3.52
N LEU A 40 8.04 0.58 2.94
CA LEU A 40 7.05 -0.19 3.69
C LEU A 40 7.69 -1.08 4.78
N HIS A 41 8.87 -1.65 4.54
CA HIS A 41 9.58 -2.37 5.60
C HIS A 41 10.00 -1.46 6.76
N ILE A 42 10.43 -0.23 6.48
CA ILE A 42 10.77 0.76 7.50
C ILE A 42 9.50 1.18 8.25
N ASP A 43 8.42 1.50 7.54
CA ASP A 43 7.14 1.92 8.13
C ASP A 43 6.56 0.83 9.03
N ASN A 44 6.66 -0.43 8.59
CA ASN A 44 6.27 -1.59 9.39
C ASN A 44 7.05 -1.67 10.71
N ALA A 45 8.37 -1.50 10.65
CA ALA A 45 9.23 -1.52 11.84
C ALA A 45 8.94 -0.32 12.76
N CYS A 46 8.64 0.86 12.21
CA CYS A 46 8.32 2.07 12.97
C CYS A 46 7.00 1.99 13.74
N ASN A 47 6.03 1.21 13.24
CA ASN A 47 4.68 1.14 13.80
C ASN A 47 4.30 -0.26 14.31
N ASP A 48 5.26 -1.19 14.38
CA ASP A 48 5.04 -2.59 14.77
C ASP A 48 3.80 -3.20 14.09
N THR A 49 3.72 -3.00 12.77
CA THR A 49 2.55 -3.32 11.95
C THR A 49 3.00 -3.92 10.63
N ASN A 50 2.23 -4.84 10.05
CA ASN A 50 2.47 -5.34 8.70
C ASN A 50 1.55 -4.67 7.67
N TYR A 51 1.93 -3.51 7.14
CA TYR A 51 1.11 -2.77 6.18
C TYR A 51 0.87 -3.51 4.86
N PHE A 52 1.73 -4.46 4.47
CA PHE A 52 1.48 -5.30 3.30
C PHE A 52 0.16 -6.08 3.41
N GLU A 53 -0.23 -6.44 4.64
CA GLU A 53 -1.48 -7.14 4.96
C GLU A 53 -2.55 -6.21 5.52
N THR A 54 -2.19 -5.28 6.40
CA THR A 54 -3.14 -4.42 7.13
C THR A 54 -3.55 -3.17 6.35
N GLY A 55 -2.76 -2.74 5.36
CA GLY A 55 -3.08 -1.61 4.48
C GLY A 55 -4.16 -1.91 3.44
N ARG A 56 -4.33 -1.01 2.48
CA ARG A 56 -5.36 -1.05 1.43
C ARG A 56 -4.91 -1.97 0.27
N THR A 57 -5.01 -3.28 0.47
CA THR A 57 -4.66 -4.30 -0.53
C THR A 57 -5.73 -4.44 -1.62
N LEU A 58 -5.44 -5.17 -2.71
CA LEU A 58 -6.43 -5.44 -3.77
C LEU A 58 -7.64 -6.21 -3.24
N GLU A 59 -7.44 -7.14 -2.30
CA GLU A 59 -8.51 -7.88 -1.62
C GLU A 59 -9.45 -6.91 -0.89
N LYS A 60 -8.90 -5.96 -0.13
CA LYS A 60 -9.70 -4.97 0.61
C LYS A 60 -10.34 -3.91 -0.27
N MET A 61 -9.84 -3.75 -1.49
CA MET A 61 -10.46 -2.92 -2.53
C MET A 61 -11.55 -3.66 -3.30
N GLY A 62 -11.72 -4.98 -3.10
CA GLY A 62 -12.65 -5.79 -3.89
C GLY A 62 -12.16 -6.04 -5.32
N LEU A 63 -10.85 -5.93 -5.56
CA LEU A 63 -10.23 -6.04 -6.89
C LEU A 63 -9.42 -7.33 -7.07
N ALA A 64 -9.36 -8.19 -6.04
CA ALA A 64 -8.62 -9.45 -6.11
C ALA A 64 -9.16 -10.36 -7.24
N GLY A 65 -8.25 -10.89 -8.05
CA GLY A 65 -8.58 -11.79 -9.16
C GLY A 65 -9.10 -11.11 -10.43
N LEU A 66 -9.26 -9.78 -10.43
CA LEU A 66 -9.65 -9.04 -11.63
C LEU A 66 -8.46 -8.83 -12.58
N SER A 67 -8.74 -8.83 -13.89
CA SER A 67 -7.78 -8.38 -14.90
C SER A 67 -7.60 -6.86 -14.85
N VAL A 68 -6.52 -6.35 -15.45
CA VAL A 68 -6.25 -4.91 -15.53
C VAL A 68 -7.41 -4.17 -16.21
N GLU A 69 -7.98 -4.76 -17.27
CA GLU A 69 -9.12 -4.21 -18.00
C GLU A 69 -10.38 -4.13 -17.13
N GLN A 70 -10.65 -5.17 -16.33
CA GLN A 70 -11.77 -5.19 -15.39
C GLN A 70 -11.61 -4.14 -14.28
N ILE A 71 -10.40 -3.94 -13.78
CA ILE A 71 -10.09 -2.91 -12.78
C ILE A 71 -10.32 -1.52 -13.37
N ILE A 72 -9.81 -1.24 -14.58
CA ILE A 72 -10.02 0.04 -15.26
C ILE A 72 -11.52 0.30 -15.51
N ALA A 73 -12.28 -0.72 -15.90
CA ALA A 73 -13.73 -0.60 -16.09
C ALA A 73 -14.50 -0.34 -14.79
N SER A 74 -13.97 -0.73 -13.62
CA SER A 74 -14.62 -0.55 -12.32
C SER A 74 -14.53 0.87 -11.73
N VAL A 75 -13.68 1.72 -12.32
CA VAL A 75 -13.48 3.12 -11.89
C VAL A 75 -14.04 4.16 -12.88
N ALA A 76 -14.59 3.70 -14.01
CA ALA A 76 -15.27 4.52 -15.01
C ALA A 76 -16.74 4.73 -14.64
#